data_AF-A0A011QLK5-F1
#
_entry.id   AF-A0A011QLK5-F1
#
_cell.length_a   1.000
_cell.length_b   1.000
_cell.length_c   1.000
_cell.angle_alpha   90.00
_cell.angle_beta   90.00
_cell.angle_gamma   90.00
#
_symmetry.space_group_name_H-M   'P 1'
#
loop_
_entity.id
_entity.type
_entity.pdbx_description
1 polymer ?
#
loop_
_entity_poly.entity_id
_entity_poly.type
_entity_poly.pdbx_seq_one_letter_code
_entity_poly.pdbx_strand_id
1 'polypeptide(L)' 'MARLRQWRSAKAREQGVPAYVILHDRTLLEIAALLPGSPRALLTVPGIGLAKVQRYGDELLALVASGD' A
#
# COMPACT_ATOMS: atom_id res chain seq x y z
N MET A 1 8.32 -2.83 -5.52
CA MET A 1 7.44 -3.90 -5.97
C MET A 1 7.49 -5.18 -5.16
N ALA A 2 8.63 -5.87 -5.01
CA ALA A 2 8.65 -7.17 -4.34
C ALA A 2 8.19 -7.05 -2.87
N ARG A 3 8.68 -6.03 -2.16
CA ARG A 3 8.34 -5.74 -0.77
C ARG A 3 6.86 -5.38 -0.59
N LEU A 4 6.31 -4.52 -1.45
CA LEU A 4 4.87 -4.16 -1.43
C LEU A 4 3.95 -5.37 -1.61
N ARG A 5 4.30 -6.29 -2.51
CA ARG A 5 3.55 -7.54 -2.69
C ARG A 5 3.65 -8.43 -1.45
N GLN A 6 4.83 -8.54 -0.87
CA GLN A 6 5.06 -9.36 0.33
C GLN A 6 4.29 -8.82 1.54
N TRP A 7 4.35 -7.51 1.76
CA TRP A 7 3.56 -6.81 2.78
C TRP A 7 2.07 -7.03 2.58
N ARG A 8 1.56 -6.88 1.36
CA ARG A 8 0.15 -7.09 1.05
C ARG A 8 -0.29 -8.52 1.40
N SER A 9 0.50 -9.51 1.00
CA SER A 9 0.21 -10.92 1.29
C SER A 9 0.25 -11.21 2.80
N ALA A 10 1.18 -10.61 3.54
CA ALA A 10 1.23 -10.72 5.00
C ALA A 10 -0.03 -10.13 5.65
N LYS A 11 -0.44 -8.90 5.29
CA LYS A 11 -1.67 -8.28 5.79
C LYS A 11 -2.93 -9.07 5.47
N ALA A 12 -3.00 -9.61 4.26
CA ALA A 12 -4.11 -10.44 3.82
C ALA A 12 -4.24 -11.69 4.68
N ARG A 13 -3.11 -12.36 4.94
CA ARG A 13 -3.04 -13.53 5.83
C ARG A 13 -3.39 -13.18 7.27
N GLU A 14 -2.88 -12.09 7.82
CA GLU A 14 -3.19 -11.62 9.17
C GLU A 14 -4.69 -11.36 9.36
N GLN A 15 -5.36 -10.82 8.33
CA GLN A 15 -6.78 -10.49 8.39
C GLN A 15 -7.69 -11.62 7.90
N GLY A 16 -7.14 -12.74 7.42
CA GLY A 16 -7.92 -13.84 6.87
C GLY A 16 -8.71 -13.47 5.60
N VAL A 17 -8.23 -12.51 4.83
CA VAL A 17 -8.90 -12.00 3.62
C VAL A 17 -8.04 -12.22 2.37
N PRO A 18 -8.64 -12.27 1.17
CA PRO A 18 -7.88 -12.25 -0.08
C PRO A 18 -7.03 -10.98 -0.23
N ALA A 19 -5.86 -11.09 -0.86
CA ALA A 19 -4.90 -9.98 -0.97
C ALA A 19 -5.47 -8.72 -1.65
N TYR A 20 -6.38 -8.88 -2.62
CA TYR A 20 -7.02 -7.76 -3.29
C TYR A 20 -7.87 -6.88 -2.34
N VAL A 21 -8.35 -7.43 -1.22
CA VAL A 21 -9.09 -6.69 -0.19
C VAL A 21 -8.19 -5.67 0.50
N ILE A 22 -6.91 -6.01 0.69
CA ILE A 22 -5.91 -5.07 1.22
C ILE A 22 -5.65 -3.99 0.17
N LEU A 23 -5.09 -4.36 -0.99
CA LEU A 23 -4.82 -3.49 -2.13
C LEU A 23 -4.87 -4.27 -3.46
N HIS A 24 -5.50 -3.71 -4.48
CA HIS A 24 -5.43 -4.25 -5.83
C HIS A 24 -4.01 -4.11 -6.41
N ASP A 25 -3.65 -4.99 -7.35
CA ASP A 25 -2.34 -4.93 -8.01
C ASP A 25 -2.09 -3.60 -8.70
N ARG A 26 -3.11 -3.03 -9.35
CA ARG A 26 -3.03 -1.67 -9.92
C ARG A 26 -2.61 -0.65 -8.87
N THR A 27 -3.19 -0.69 -7.67
CA THR A 27 -2.82 0.25 -6.61
C THR A 27 -1.38 0.05 -6.16
N LEU A 28 -0.88 -1.18 -6.06
CA LEU A 28 0.53 -1.42 -5.77
C LEU A 28 1.44 -0.81 -6.85
N LEU A 29 1.07 -0.97 -8.13
CA LEU A 29 1.80 -0.40 -9.28
C LEU A 29 1.89 1.12 -9.19
N GLU A 30 0.76 1.76 -8.90
CA GLU A 30 0.71 3.21 -8.74
C GLU A 30 1.54 3.69 -7.54
N ILE A 31 1.54 2.98 -6.40
CA ILE A 31 2.40 3.33 -5.24
C ILE A 31 3.88 3.28 -5.65
N ALA A 32 4.30 2.22 -6.34
CA ALA A 32 5.70 2.08 -6.76
C ALA A 32 6.11 3.10 -7.82
N ALA A 33 5.18 3.54 -8.68
CA ALA A 33 5.44 4.54 -9.69
C ALA A 33 5.47 5.97 -9.11
N LEU A 34 4.57 6.28 -8.19
CA LEU A 34 4.42 7.63 -7.61
C LEU A 34 5.33 7.90 -6.42
N LEU A 35 5.84 6.84 -5.77
CA LEU A 35 6.70 6.92 -4.59
C LEU A 35 6.19 7.94 -3.54
N PRO A 36 4.95 7.78 -3.05
CA PRO A 36 4.34 8.77 -2.16
C PRO A 36 5.14 8.91 -0.86
N GLY A 37 5.54 10.14 -0.54
CA GLY A 37 6.30 10.47 0.67
C GLY A 37 5.47 11.04 1.82
N SER A 38 4.14 11.03 1.71
CA SER A 38 3.26 11.51 2.78
C SER A 38 1.86 10.89 2.74
N PRO A 39 1.08 10.94 3.83
CA PRO A 39 -0.32 10.49 3.83
C PRO A 39 -1.18 11.21 2.77
N ARG A 40 -0.91 12.48 2.52
CA ARG A 40 -1.60 13.27 1.49
C ARG A 40 -1.24 12.81 0.09
N ALA A 41 0.01 12.44 -0.16
CA ALA A 41 0.43 11.83 -1.42
C ALA A 41 -0.17 10.43 -1.61
N LEU A 42 -0.36 9.64 -0.54
CA LEU A 42 -1.06 8.36 -0.65
C LEU A 42 -2.53 8.53 -1.10
N LEU A 43 -3.20 9.61 -0.71
CA LEU A 43 -4.58 9.89 -1.16
C LEU A 43 -4.68 10.21 -2.66
N THR A 44 -3.58 10.54 -3.33
CA THR A 44 -3.59 10.75 -4.79
C THR A 44 -3.45 9.43 -5.56
N VAL A 45 -3.19 8.32 -4.88
CA VAL A 45 -3.03 7.01 -5.49
C VAL A 45 -4.41 6.38 -5.76
N PRO A 46 -4.72 5.98 -7.01
CA PRO A 46 -5.97 5.31 -7.33
C PRO A 46 -6.19 4.03 -6.50
N GLY A 47 -7.32 3.97 -5.79
CA GLY A 47 -7.69 2.84 -4.93
C GLY A 47 -7.22 2.93 -3.47
N ILE A 48 -6.61 4.06 -3.09
CA ILE A 48 -6.32 4.42 -1.69
C ILE A 48 -7.24 5.55 -1.24
N GLY A 49 -8.17 5.23 -0.34
CA GLY A 49 -9.01 6.21 0.35
C GLY A 49 -8.52 6.48 1.78
N LEU A 50 -9.17 7.42 2.46
CA LEU A 50 -8.86 7.81 3.85
C LEU A 50 -8.75 6.62 4.81
N ALA A 51 -9.68 5.66 4.73
CA ALA A 51 -9.65 4.47 5.58
C ALA A 51 -8.38 3.64 5.39
N LYS A 52 -7.88 3.51 4.16
CA LYS A 52 -6.63 2.78 3.86
C LYS A 52 -5.41 3.58 4.30
N VAL A 53 -5.42 4.90 4.16
CA VAL A 53 -4.36 5.77 4.68
C VAL A 53 -4.27 5.69 6.20
N GLN A 54 -5.39 5.76 6.90
CA GLN A 54 -5.41 5.62 8.36
C GLN A 54 -4.92 4.24 8.81
N ARG A 55 -5.27 3.18 8.06
CA ARG A 55 -4.96 1.81 8.46
C ARG A 55 -3.57 1.34 8.08
N TYR A 56 -3.06 1.77 6.92
CA TYR A 56 -1.85 1.22 6.30
C TYR A 56 -0.84 2.30 5.90
N GLY A 57 -1.18 3.59 6.06
CA GLY A 57 -0.39 4.68 5.52
C GLY A 57 1.04 4.69 6.04
N ASP A 58 1.22 4.54 7.36
CA ASP A 58 2.55 4.53 7.97
C ASP A 58 3.44 3.41 7.41
N GLU A 59 2.91 2.19 7.35
CA GLU A 59 3.62 1.02 6.80
C GLU A 59 3.96 1.20 5.32
N LEU A 60 3.02 1.72 4.53
CA LEU A 60 3.23 1.98 3.10
C LEU A 60 4.30 3.04 2.88
N LEU A 61 4.29 4.13 3.66
CA LEU A 61 5.30 5.18 3.58
C LEU A 61 6.69 4.65 3.98
N ALA A 62 6.77 3.83 5.03
CA ALA A 62 8.01 3.19 5.44
C ALA A 62 8.56 2.27 4.33
N LEU A 63 7.68 1.50 3.68
CA LEU A 63 8.06 0.63 2.55
C LEU A 63 8.57 1.42 1.34
N VAL A 64 7.94 2.56 1.03
CA VAL A 64 8.39 3.44 -0.06
C VAL A 64 9.72 4.11 0.29
N ALA A 65 9.88 4.61 1.52
CA ALA A 65 11.09 5.28 1.97
C ALA A 65 12.31 4.34 2.05
N SER A 66 12.07 3.06 2.32
CA SER A 66 13.12 2.02 2.38
C SER A 66 13.67 1.60 1.00
N GLY A 67 13.19 2.26 -0.07
CA GLY A 67 13.43 1.90 -1.47
C GLY A 67 12.80 0.56 -1.83
N ASP A 68 12.27 0.42 -3.04
CA ASP A 68 12.24 -0.91 -3.65
C ASP A 68 13.64 -1.25 -4.15
#